data_AF-A0A0J8E4B8-F1
#
_entry.id   AF-A0A0J8E4B8-F1
#
_cell.length_a   1.000
_cell.length_b   1.000
_cell.length_c   1.000
_cell.angle_alpha   90.00
_cell.angle_beta   90.00
_cell.angle_gamma   90.00
#
_symmetry.space_group_name_H-M   'P 1'
#
loop_
_entity.id
_entity.type
_entity.pdbx_description
1 polymer ?
#
loop_
_entity_poly.entity_id
_entity_poly.type
_entity_poly.pdbx_seq_one_letter_code
_entity_poly.pdbx_strand_id
1 'polypeptide(L)'
;MAAAQQSQGVVEFNDKEKVAIAEAINEAQNQLASNNAKASQEQLVLVAGTMKNVQVRPLMLSKTHDWEGHFVASPPERLPGAGSTSAGSTIGAFIHEGATSLGSGPIVLPMVVGSKAAIVYDTFDKMYPGLGYLLAWYKPENHANGISKVYVEAGNSSRLRKMDWKEIEEKLDASGSRSRYWDSDTGAAAAAEIKNHGEKAALIGAMFDRFQE
;
A
#
# COMPACT_ATOMS: atom_id res chain seq x y z
N MET A 1 -8.57 -21.34 15.02
CA MET A 1 -7.92 -22.08 13.92
C MET A 1 -8.69 -21.77 12.64
N ALA A 2 -8.04 -21.03 11.73
CA ALA A 2 -8.24 -21.00 10.28
C ALA A 2 -7.41 -19.81 9.77
N ALA A 3 -6.17 -20.06 9.34
CA ALA A 3 -5.41 -19.06 8.60
C ALA A 3 -5.97 -19.04 7.17
N ALA A 4 -6.68 -17.97 6.81
CA ALA A 4 -7.17 -17.81 5.44
C ALA A 4 -5.98 -17.66 4.49
N GLN A 5 -5.99 -18.48 3.45
CA GLN A 5 -4.88 -18.75 2.54
C GLN A 5 -4.41 -17.49 1.79
N GLN A 6 -3.15 -17.09 2.00
CA GLN A 6 -2.34 -16.62 0.88
C GLN A 6 -2.07 -17.85 -0.01
N SER A 7 -2.97 -18.16 -0.94
CA SER A 7 -2.64 -19.19 -1.93
C SER A 7 -1.58 -18.60 -2.88
N GLN A 8 -0.49 -19.33 -3.09
CA GLN A 8 0.49 -19.09 -4.17
C GLN A 8 -0.11 -19.33 -5.58
N GLY A 9 -1.44 -19.20 -5.73
CA GLY A 9 -2.14 -19.19 -7.00
C GLY A 9 -2.16 -17.78 -7.59
N VAL A 10 -2.49 -17.68 -8.88
CA VAL A 10 -2.73 -16.38 -9.51
C VAL A 10 -3.82 -15.66 -8.72
N VAL A 11 -3.47 -14.55 -8.05
CA VAL A 11 -4.43 -13.73 -7.32
C VAL A 11 -5.41 -13.15 -8.34
N GLU A 12 -6.63 -13.69 -8.35
CA GLU A 12 -7.73 -13.21 -9.19
C GLU A 12 -8.65 -12.30 -8.37
N PHE A 13 -8.77 -11.06 -8.82
CA PHE A 13 -9.67 -10.07 -8.25
C PHE A 13 -11.10 -10.28 -8.76
N ASN A 14 -12.08 -10.04 -7.89
CA ASN A 14 -13.48 -9.93 -8.32
C ASN A 14 -13.72 -8.61 -9.09
N ASP A 15 -14.88 -8.45 -9.73
CA ASP A 15 -15.14 -7.28 -10.56
C ASP A 15 -15.12 -5.96 -9.78
N LYS A 16 -15.60 -5.97 -8.53
CA LYS A 16 -15.56 -4.80 -7.63
C LYS A 16 -14.12 -4.39 -7.32
N GLU A 17 -13.27 -5.36 -7.00
CA GLU A 17 -11.84 -5.17 -6.73
C GLU A 17 -11.11 -4.68 -7.99
N LYS A 18 -11.37 -5.29 -9.15
CA LYS A 18 -10.78 -4.87 -10.45
C LYS A 18 -11.08 -3.41 -10.75
N VAL A 19 -12.35 -3.00 -10.61
CA VAL A 19 -12.77 -1.61 -10.87
C VAL A 19 -12.12 -0.66 -9.87
N ALA A 20 -12.19 -0.94 -8.57
CA ALA A 20 -11.64 -0.07 -7.53
C ALA A 20 -10.12 0.09 -7.65
N ILE A 21 -9.39 -0.99 -7.92
CA ILE A 21 -7.93 -0.97 -8.10
C ILE A 21 -7.56 -0.23 -9.40
N ALA A 22 -8.28 -0.45 -10.49
CA ALA A 22 -8.02 0.24 -11.76
C ALA A 22 -8.21 1.76 -11.63
N GLU A 23 -9.30 2.20 -10.97
CA GLU A 23 -9.52 3.61 -10.67
C GLU A 23 -8.41 4.18 -9.78
N ALA A 24 -7.99 3.44 -8.75
CA ALA A 24 -6.90 3.86 -7.87
C ALA A 24 -5.56 3.99 -8.62
N ILE A 25 -5.23 3.06 -9.51
CA ILE A 25 -4.01 3.13 -10.34
C ILE A 25 -4.05 4.33 -11.29
N ASN A 26 -5.19 4.58 -11.93
CA ASN A 26 -5.35 5.75 -12.82
C ASN A 26 -5.15 7.05 -12.04
N GLU A 27 -5.69 7.15 -10.83
CA GLU A 27 -5.49 8.30 -9.95
C GLU A 27 -4.02 8.44 -9.52
N ALA A 28 -3.36 7.34 -9.15
CA ALA A 28 -1.94 7.34 -8.83
C ALA A 28 -1.09 7.86 -10.00
N GLN A 29 -1.45 7.46 -11.23
CA GLN A 29 -0.78 7.93 -12.45
C GLN A 29 -0.95 9.43 -12.65
N ASN A 30 -2.18 9.96 -12.46
CA ASN A 30 -2.46 11.40 -12.59
C ASN A 30 -1.68 12.22 -11.55
N GLN A 31 -1.53 11.70 -10.33
CA GLN A 31 -0.74 12.34 -9.29
C GLN A 31 0.75 12.32 -9.58
N LEU A 32 1.28 11.21 -10.10
CA LEU A 32 2.67 11.14 -10.52
C LEU A 32 2.95 12.14 -11.65
N ALA A 33 2.08 12.22 -12.65
CA ALA A 33 2.20 13.19 -13.74
C ALA A 33 2.19 14.65 -13.25
N SER A 34 1.37 14.96 -12.24
CA SER A 34 1.29 16.30 -11.65
C SER A 34 2.49 16.65 -10.77
N ASN A 35 3.11 15.66 -10.12
CA ASN A 35 4.27 15.86 -9.22
C ASN A 35 5.63 15.72 -9.92
N ASN A 36 5.70 15.11 -11.11
CA ASN A 36 6.92 15.05 -11.93
C ASN A 36 7.46 16.43 -12.35
N ALA A 37 6.71 17.52 -12.14
CA ALA A 37 7.23 18.88 -12.25
C ALA A 37 8.22 19.27 -11.11
N LYS A 38 8.37 18.41 -10.08
CA LYS A 38 9.21 18.66 -8.89
C LYS A 38 10.21 17.53 -8.56
N ALA A 39 10.31 16.48 -9.38
CA ALA A 39 11.19 15.35 -9.09
C ALA A 39 12.67 15.81 -9.11
N SER A 40 13.38 15.45 -8.05
CA SER A 40 14.78 15.74 -7.76
C SER A 40 15.70 15.41 -8.95
N GLN A 41 16.81 16.15 -9.09
CA GLN A 41 17.88 15.88 -10.06
C GLN A 41 18.53 14.49 -9.87
N GLU A 42 18.22 13.81 -8.77
CA GLU A 42 18.64 12.44 -8.49
C GLU A 42 17.53 11.46 -8.91
N GLN A 43 17.90 10.56 -9.81
CA GLN A 43 17.05 9.60 -10.50
C GLN A 43 16.63 8.47 -9.54
N LEU A 44 15.90 8.78 -8.46
CA LEU A 44 15.46 7.80 -7.46
C LEU A 44 14.17 7.07 -7.87
N VAL A 45 13.92 5.93 -7.24
CA VAL A 45 12.65 5.19 -7.40
C VAL A 45 11.50 6.02 -6.85
N LEU A 46 10.40 6.12 -7.60
CA LEU A 46 9.16 6.73 -7.14
C LEU A 46 8.02 5.72 -7.09
N VAL A 47 7.28 5.70 -5.99
CA VAL A 47 6.05 4.93 -5.84
C VAL A 47 4.92 5.90 -5.59
N ALA A 48 4.00 6.03 -6.55
CA ALA A 48 2.74 6.73 -6.35
C ALA A 48 1.67 5.70 -6.00
N GLY A 49 1.02 5.88 -4.86
CA GLY A 49 0.03 4.93 -4.37
C GLY A 49 -1.28 5.59 -4.02
N THR A 50 -2.36 4.87 -4.30
CA THR A 50 -3.72 5.30 -4.07
C THR A 50 -4.51 4.21 -3.36
N MET A 51 -5.25 4.59 -2.32
CA MET A 51 -6.07 3.70 -1.50
C MET A 51 -7.52 4.17 -1.56
N LYS A 52 -8.43 3.28 -1.97
CA LYS A 52 -9.87 3.53 -2.00
C LYS A 52 -10.55 2.84 -0.82
N ASN A 53 -11.20 3.62 0.03
CA ASN A 53 -12.07 3.11 1.08
C ASN A 53 -13.49 2.93 0.55
N VAL A 54 -13.90 1.69 0.31
CA VAL A 54 -15.23 1.36 -0.22
C VAL A 54 -16.25 1.17 0.91
N GLN A 55 -15.80 1.18 2.16
CA GLN A 55 -16.65 1.05 3.32
C GLN A 55 -17.39 2.34 3.62
N VAL A 56 -18.53 2.23 4.29
CA VAL A 56 -19.25 3.41 4.83
C VAL A 56 -18.46 4.08 5.95
N ARG A 57 -17.71 3.30 6.74
CA ARG A 57 -16.95 3.79 7.90
C ARG A 57 -15.67 4.49 7.43
N PRO A 58 -15.33 5.67 7.99
CA PRO A 58 -14.05 6.30 7.72
C PRO A 58 -12.91 5.54 8.39
N LEU A 59 -11.74 5.57 7.76
CA LEU A 59 -10.51 5.03 8.32
C LEU A 59 -9.58 6.18 8.71
N MET A 60 -8.77 5.96 9.74
CA MET A 60 -7.75 6.89 10.24
C MET A 60 -6.39 6.23 10.17
N LEU A 61 -5.41 6.99 9.74
CA LEU A 61 -4.03 6.56 9.70
C LEU A 61 -3.58 6.22 11.13
N SER A 62 -3.15 4.99 11.35
CA SER A 62 -2.65 4.54 12.66
C SER A 62 -1.13 4.59 12.74
N LYS A 63 -0.43 4.07 11.73
CA LYS A 63 1.04 4.05 11.72
C LYS A 63 1.56 3.90 10.29
N THR A 64 2.73 4.47 10.05
CA THR A 64 3.54 4.28 8.85
C THR A 64 4.92 3.77 9.23
N HIS A 65 5.61 3.16 8.28
CA HIS A 65 6.99 2.73 8.45
C HIS A 65 7.73 2.74 7.12
N ASP A 66 8.92 3.32 7.11
CA ASP A 66 9.81 3.40 5.96
C ASP A 66 11.02 2.49 6.24
N TRP A 67 11.16 1.40 5.48
CA TRP A 67 12.37 0.57 5.50
C TRP A 67 13.44 1.14 4.58
N GLU A 68 13.04 1.56 3.38
CA GLU A 68 13.92 2.12 2.35
C GLU A 68 13.22 3.29 1.66
N GLY A 69 13.74 4.50 1.87
CA GLY A 69 13.19 5.72 1.28
C GLY A 69 12.43 6.56 2.29
N HIS A 70 11.58 7.45 1.79
CA HIS A 70 10.73 8.31 2.60
C HIS A 70 9.51 8.82 1.83
N PHE A 71 8.48 9.26 2.55
CA PHE A 71 7.31 9.92 1.94
C PHE A 71 7.63 11.34 1.47
N VAL A 72 7.46 11.59 0.16
CA VAL A 72 7.43 12.94 -0.43
C VAL A 72 6.04 13.56 -0.28
N ALA A 73 5.01 12.73 -0.41
CA ALA A 73 3.63 13.08 -0.07
C ALA A 73 3.08 12.00 0.86
N SER A 74 2.85 12.37 2.12
CA SER A 74 2.38 11.45 3.14
C SER A 74 0.95 10.97 2.85
N PRO A 75 0.60 9.74 3.26
CA PRO A 75 -0.78 9.28 3.17
C PRO A 75 -1.69 10.16 4.06
N PRO A 76 -2.95 10.40 3.65
CA PRO A 76 -3.84 11.28 4.40
C PRO A 76 -4.16 10.71 5.79
N GLU A 77 -4.25 11.57 6.80
CA GLU A 77 -4.61 11.13 8.15
C GLU A 77 -5.99 10.46 8.22
N ARG A 78 -6.89 10.79 7.29
CA ARG A 78 -8.26 10.29 7.23
C ARG A 78 -8.64 9.87 5.82
N LEU A 79 -9.16 8.65 5.67
CA LEU A 79 -9.84 8.17 4.47
C LEU A 79 -11.36 8.21 4.69
N PRO A 80 -12.09 9.12 4.01
CA PRO A 80 -13.54 9.14 4.06
C PRO A 80 -14.15 7.80 3.63
N GLY A 81 -15.25 7.41 4.28
CA GLY A 81 -16.04 6.27 3.80
C GLY A 81 -17.03 6.69 2.72
N ALA A 82 -17.52 5.72 1.94
CA ALA A 82 -18.44 5.90 0.82
C ALA A 82 -19.78 6.57 1.18
N GLY A 83 -20.19 6.53 2.46
CA GLY A 83 -21.39 7.22 2.94
C GLY A 83 -21.17 8.66 3.41
N SER A 84 -19.95 9.20 3.28
CA SER A 84 -19.64 10.55 3.73
C SER A 84 -20.14 11.59 2.73
N THR A 85 -21.06 12.45 3.15
CA THR A 85 -21.65 13.54 2.35
C THR A 85 -20.77 14.80 2.28
N SER A 86 -19.67 14.84 3.04
CA SER A 86 -18.63 15.86 2.85
C SER A 86 -17.86 15.52 1.59
N ALA A 87 -17.63 16.52 0.72
CA ALA A 87 -16.99 16.46 -0.60
C ALA A 87 -15.54 15.91 -0.67
N GLY A 88 -15.13 15.07 0.29
CA GLY A 88 -13.87 14.36 0.29
C GLY A 88 -13.95 13.13 -0.61
N SER A 89 -12.92 12.97 -1.44
CA SER A 89 -12.71 11.73 -2.19
C SER A 89 -12.58 10.57 -1.22
N THR A 90 -13.23 9.42 -1.49
CA THR A 90 -13.01 8.15 -0.76
C THR A 90 -11.63 7.55 -1.04
N ILE A 91 -10.78 8.34 -1.70
CA ILE A 91 -9.49 7.98 -2.22
C ILE A 91 -8.46 8.81 -1.46
N GLY A 92 -7.52 8.13 -0.83
CA GLY A 92 -6.32 8.76 -0.31
C GLY A 92 -5.12 8.37 -1.14
N ALA A 93 -4.14 9.25 -1.26
CA ALA A 93 -2.98 9.01 -2.06
C ALA A 93 -1.70 9.45 -1.37
N PHE A 94 -0.58 8.92 -1.84
CA PHE A 94 0.74 9.16 -1.29
C PHE A 94 1.80 9.02 -2.38
N ILE A 95 2.97 9.60 -2.13
CA ILE A 95 4.17 9.41 -2.93
C ILE A 95 5.31 9.04 -2.00
N HIS A 96 5.98 7.94 -2.32
CA HIS A 96 7.13 7.43 -1.58
C HIS A 96 8.34 7.35 -2.52
N GLU A 97 9.39 8.10 -2.18
CA GLU A 97 10.65 8.11 -2.91
C GLU A 97 11.65 7.16 -2.27
N GLY A 98 12.41 6.45 -3.10
CA GLY A 98 13.42 5.51 -2.65
C GLY A 98 14.61 6.17 -1.99
N ALA A 99 15.48 5.36 -1.38
CA ALA A 99 16.71 5.84 -0.75
C ALA A 99 17.96 5.53 -1.59
N THR A 100 19.00 6.32 -1.36
CA THR A 100 20.38 5.95 -1.66
C THR A 100 21.02 5.30 -0.45
N SER A 101 21.82 4.26 -0.67
CA SER A 101 22.70 3.66 0.32
C SER A 101 24.14 3.84 -0.11
N LEU A 102 25.02 4.08 0.86
CA LEU A 102 26.45 4.12 0.65
C LEU A 102 26.95 2.67 0.63
N GLY A 103 27.53 2.23 -0.49
CA GLY A 103 28.09 0.88 -0.59
C GLY A 103 29.11 0.61 0.51
N SER A 104 29.05 -0.57 1.13
CA SER A 104 29.98 -1.00 2.18
C SER A 104 31.23 -1.67 1.58
N GLY A 105 32.00 -0.92 0.79
CA GLY A 105 33.22 -1.37 0.12
C GLY A 105 34.34 -0.32 0.12
N PRO A 106 35.55 -0.66 -0.38
CA PRO A 106 36.68 0.28 -0.42
C PRO A 106 36.47 1.49 -1.34
N ILE A 107 35.46 1.43 -2.22
CA ILE A 107 34.94 2.56 -2.98
C ILE A 107 33.49 2.77 -2.56
N VAL A 108 33.21 3.91 -1.93
CA VAL A 108 31.87 4.29 -1.50
C VAL A 108 31.19 5.01 -2.67
N LEU A 109 30.37 4.29 -3.42
CA LEU A 109 29.48 4.87 -4.42
C LEU A 109 28.04 4.82 -3.88
N PRO A 110 27.25 5.90 -4.03
CA PRO A 110 25.84 5.88 -3.71
C PRO A 110 25.12 4.91 -4.67
N MET A 111 24.43 3.92 -4.11
CA MET A 111 23.58 2.97 -4.81
C MET A 111 22.13 3.22 -4.42
N VAL A 112 21.24 3.35 -5.41
CA VAL A 112 19.80 3.45 -5.15
C VAL A 112 19.31 2.06 -4.73
N VAL A 113 18.66 1.96 -3.56
CA VAL A 113 18.27 0.66 -2.97
C VAL A 113 16.87 0.26 -3.44
N GLY A 114 15.96 1.23 -3.49
CA GLY A 114 14.55 0.99 -3.80
C GLY A 114 13.65 1.82 -2.90
N SER A 115 12.36 1.54 -2.97
CA SER A 115 11.30 2.15 -2.19
C SER A 115 10.53 1.04 -1.46
N LYS A 116 10.64 1.00 -0.13
CA LYS A 116 10.02 -0.02 0.74
C LYS A 116 9.37 0.64 1.95
N ALA A 117 8.06 0.53 2.06
CA ALA A 117 7.30 1.14 3.16
C ALA A 117 5.96 0.44 3.39
N ALA A 118 5.34 0.76 4.53
CA ALA A 118 4.03 0.26 4.93
C ALA A 118 3.17 1.34 5.58
N ILE A 119 1.86 1.17 5.44
CA ILE A 119 0.82 2.03 5.99
C ILE A 119 -0.24 1.16 6.66
N VAL A 120 -0.65 1.53 7.87
CA VAL A 120 -1.75 0.91 8.59
C VAL A 120 -2.83 1.94 8.88
N TYR A 121 -4.05 1.62 8.47
CA TYR A 121 -5.26 2.36 8.78
C TYR A 121 -6.17 1.56 9.71
N ASP A 122 -6.92 2.26 10.55
CA ASP A 122 -7.93 1.65 11.41
C ASP A 122 -9.25 2.41 11.38
N THR A 123 -10.35 1.74 11.69
CA THR A 123 -11.65 2.39 11.89
C THR A 123 -11.59 3.35 13.07
N PHE A 124 -12.07 4.58 12.85
CA PHE A 124 -12.03 5.65 13.86
C PHE A 124 -13.08 5.51 14.96
N ASP A 125 -14.26 5.02 14.60
CA ASP A 125 -15.38 4.87 15.51
C ASP A 125 -15.11 3.71 16.47
N LYS A 126 -15.35 3.95 17.77
CA LYS A 126 -15.25 2.94 18.84
C LYS A 126 -16.31 1.82 18.73
N MET A 127 -16.93 1.66 17.56
CA MET A 127 -17.86 0.57 17.24
C MET A 127 -17.10 -0.73 17.02
N TYR A 128 -17.58 -1.79 17.67
CA TYR A 128 -17.05 -3.14 17.52
C TYR A 128 -17.64 -3.83 16.28
N PRO A 129 -16.84 -4.63 15.54
CA PRO A 129 -15.39 -4.78 15.68
C PRO A 129 -14.64 -3.57 15.11
N GLY A 130 -13.54 -3.18 15.78
CA GLY A 130 -12.59 -2.22 15.25
C GLY A 130 -11.74 -2.89 14.18
N LEU A 131 -11.80 -2.38 12.95
CA LEU A 131 -11.13 -3.00 11.79
C LEU A 131 -9.85 -2.26 11.46
N GLY A 132 -8.85 -2.99 10.99
CA GLY A 132 -7.60 -2.44 10.48
C GLY A 132 -7.30 -2.94 9.06
N TYR A 133 -6.50 -2.15 8.35
CA TYR A 133 -6.06 -2.39 6.99
C TYR A 133 -4.59 -2.03 6.88
N LEU A 134 -3.79 -2.98 6.43
CA LEU A 134 -2.37 -2.84 6.17
C LEU A 134 -2.14 -2.85 4.66
N LEU A 135 -1.31 -1.92 4.18
CA LEU A 135 -0.74 -1.90 2.84
C LEU A 135 0.78 -1.76 2.98
N ALA A 136 1.53 -2.67 2.38
CA ALA A 136 2.98 -2.62 2.31
C ALA A 136 3.44 -2.83 0.86
N TRP A 137 4.59 -2.25 0.49
CA TRP A 137 5.13 -2.38 -0.84
C TRP A 137 6.65 -2.40 -0.87
N TYR A 138 7.17 -2.93 -1.96
CA TYR A 138 8.57 -2.87 -2.32
C TYR A 138 8.69 -2.62 -3.82
N LYS A 139 9.40 -1.57 -4.21
CA LYS A 139 9.87 -1.34 -5.58
C LYS A 139 11.40 -1.32 -5.56
N PRO A 140 12.06 -2.34 -6.13
CA PRO A 140 13.51 -2.29 -6.29
C PRO A 140 13.93 -1.21 -7.29
N GLU A 141 15.16 -0.71 -7.17
CA GLU A 141 15.76 0.20 -8.17
C GLU A 141 15.74 -0.39 -9.57
N ASN A 142 16.15 -1.66 -9.71
CA ASN A 142 16.20 -2.34 -10.99
C ASN A 142 15.57 -3.73 -10.89
N HIS A 143 15.04 -4.23 -12.00
CA HIS A 143 14.52 -5.59 -12.16
C HIS A 143 15.52 -6.69 -11.79
N ALA A 144 16.83 -6.40 -11.88
CA ALA A 144 17.87 -7.30 -11.40
C ALA A 144 17.80 -7.55 -9.87
N ASN A 145 17.30 -6.57 -9.11
CA ASN A 145 17.16 -6.65 -7.64
C ASN A 145 15.82 -7.25 -7.20
N GLY A 146 15.00 -7.68 -8.17
CA GLY A 146 13.73 -8.36 -7.93
C GLY A 146 12.56 -7.73 -8.66
N ILE A 147 11.37 -8.24 -8.35
CA ILE A 147 10.10 -7.70 -8.84
C ILE A 147 9.51 -6.74 -7.82
N SER A 148 8.65 -5.83 -8.29
CA SER A 148 7.83 -4.99 -7.44
C SER A 148 6.79 -5.84 -6.72
N LYS A 149 6.68 -5.64 -5.41
CA LYS A 149 5.83 -6.42 -4.53
C LYS A 149 4.85 -5.51 -3.80
N VAL A 150 3.67 -6.05 -3.53
CA VAL A 150 2.65 -5.42 -2.71
C VAL A 150 2.07 -6.46 -1.77
N TYR A 151 1.75 -6.05 -0.57
CA TYR A 151 1.14 -6.89 0.44
C TYR A 151 0.03 -6.14 1.15
N VAL A 152 -1.11 -6.80 1.34
CA VAL A 152 -2.20 -6.29 2.16
C VAL A 152 -2.64 -7.29 3.20
N GLU A 153 -3.05 -6.77 4.35
CA GLU A 153 -3.75 -7.55 5.39
C GLU A 153 -4.95 -6.73 5.88
N ALA A 154 -6.04 -7.42 6.21
CA ALA A 154 -7.22 -6.80 6.79
C ALA A 154 -7.69 -7.64 7.99
N GLY A 155 -8.39 -7.02 8.94
CA GLY A 155 -8.93 -7.77 10.07
C GLY A 155 -9.10 -6.92 11.32
N ASN A 156 -8.85 -7.51 12.49
CA ASN A 156 -8.92 -6.81 13.75
C ASN A 156 -7.82 -5.72 13.88
N SER A 157 -8.25 -4.47 14.11
CA SER A 157 -7.34 -3.31 14.30
C SER A 157 -6.28 -3.54 15.39
N SER A 158 -6.63 -4.19 16.49
CA SER A 158 -5.69 -4.46 17.59
C SER A 158 -4.59 -5.43 17.18
N ARG A 159 -4.88 -6.37 16.25
CA ARG A 159 -3.88 -7.28 15.69
C ARG A 159 -2.90 -6.52 14.82
N LEU A 160 -3.39 -5.73 13.88
CA LEU A 160 -2.54 -5.01 12.92
C LEU A 160 -1.71 -3.89 13.56
N ARG A 161 -2.25 -3.20 14.58
CA ARG A 161 -1.45 -2.22 15.34
C ARG A 161 -0.27 -2.85 16.07
N LYS A 162 -0.48 -4.04 16.66
CA LYS A 162 0.54 -4.77 17.43
C LYS A 162 1.46 -5.62 16.57
N MET A 163 1.14 -5.81 15.29
CA MET A 163 1.98 -6.56 14.36
C MET A 163 3.34 -5.89 14.24
N ASP A 164 4.38 -6.71 14.36
CA ASP A 164 5.77 -6.29 14.27
C ASP A 164 6.12 -5.92 12.83
N TRP A 165 6.96 -4.90 12.66
CA TRP A 165 7.37 -4.47 11.32
C TRP A 165 8.16 -5.56 10.59
N LYS A 166 8.96 -6.36 11.29
CA LYS A 166 9.68 -7.48 10.69
C LYS A 166 8.71 -8.56 10.16
N GLU A 167 7.62 -8.82 10.86
CA GLU A 167 6.59 -9.77 10.39
C GLU A 167 5.93 -9.26 9.10
N ILE A 168 5.63 -7.95 9.03
CA ILE A 168 5.07 -7.32 7.82
C ILE A 168 6.07 -7.40 6.66
N GLU A 169 7.34 -7.16 6.94
CA GLU A 169 8.42 -7.23 5.97
C GLU A 169 8.59 -8.63 5.39
N GLU A 170 8.63 -9.66 6.24
CA GLU A 170 8.72 -11.06 5.80
C GLU A 170 7.53 -11.46 4.90
N LYS A 171 6.31 -11.00 5.25
CA LYS A 171 5.11 -11.25 4.45
C LYS A 171 5.12 -10.48 3.12
N LEU A 172 5.67 -9.27 3.10
CA LEU A 172 5.88 -8.50 1.88
C LEU A 172 6.94 -9.15 0.99
N ASP A 173 8.02 -9.67 1.56
CA ASP A 173 9.08 -10.33 0.80
C ASP A 173 8.60 -11.66 0.18
N ALA A 174 7.63 -12.33 0.81
CA ALA A 174 6.96 -13.50 0.27
C ALA A 174 5.85 -13.16 -0.76
N SER A 175 5.49 -11.89 -0.94
CA SER A 175 4.37 -11.50 -1.81
C SER A 175 4.79 -11.27 -3.28
N GLY A 176 3.79 -11.02 -4.12
CA GLY A 176 3.97 -10.70 -5.54
C GLY A 176 3.46 -9.31 -5.90
N SER A 177 3.23 -9.08 -7.20
CA SER A 177 2.69 -7.80 -7.70
C SER A 177 1.20 -7.58 -7.41
N ARG A 178 0.53 -8.60 -6.89
CA ARG A 178 -0.87 -8.56 -6.45
C ARG A 178 -1.00 -9.19 -5.08
N SER A 179 -1.88 -8.63 -4.26
CA SER A 179 -2.18 -9.16 -2.93
C SER A 179 -3.66 -8.99 -2.63
N ARG A 180 -4.23 -9.98 -1.94
CA ARG A 180 -5.62 -9.99 -1.50
C ARG A 180 -5.71 -10.69 -0.16
N TYR A 181 -6.53 -10.15 0.74
CA TYR A 181 -6.77 -10.70 2.05
C TYR A 181 -8.24 -10.56 2.44
N TRP A 182 -8.80 -11.59 3.04
CA TRP A 182 -10.14 -11.61 3.62
C TRP A 182 -10.04 -12.20 5.03
N ASP A 183 -10.45 -11.44 6.05
CA ASP A 183 -10.70 -11.91 7.41
C ASP A 183 -12.17 -12.35 7.58
N SER A 184 -12.41 -13.66 7.64
CA SER A 184 -13.76 -14.23 7.74
C SER A 184 -14.45 -13.86 9.05
N ASP A 185 -13.69 -13.62 10.11
CA ASP A 185 -14.24 -13.37 11.45
C ASP A 185 -14.78 -11.94 11.55
N THR A 186 -14.14 -10.99 10.86
CA THR A 186 -14.53 -9.58 10.90
C THR A 186 -15.23 -9.10 9.63
N GLY A 187 -15.20 -9.90 8.57
CA GLY A 187 -15.65 -9.54 7.22
C GLY A 187 -14.76 -8.50 6.53
N ALA A 188 -13.56 -8.24 7.07
CA ALA A 188 -12.67 -7.21 6.54
C ALA A 188 -11.92 -7.75 5.33
N ALA A 189 -11.86 -6.96 4.26
CA ALA A 189 -11.18 -7.34 3.03
C ALA A 189 -10.27 -6.22 2.52
N ALA A 190 -9.13 -6.63 1.98
CA ALA A 190 -8.21 -5.74 1.30
C ALA A 190 -7.70 -6.38 0.01
N ALA A 191 -7.50 -5.56 -1.01
CA ALA A 191 -6.89 -5.99 -2.26
C ALA A 191 -5.97 -4.88 -2.77
N ALA A 192 -4.83 -5.23 -3.34
CA ALA A 192 -3.92 -4.27 -3.95
C ALA A 192 -3.14 -4.86 -5.13
N GLU A 193 -2.78 -3.98 -6.06
CA GLU A 193 -1.92 -4.27 -7.19
C GLU A 193 -0.84 -3.19 -7.30
N ILE A 194 0.40 -3.62 -7.59
CA ILE A 194 1.50 -2.74 -7.96
C ILE A 194 1.87 -2.98 -9.43
N LYS A 195 1.95 -1.89 -10.21
CA LYS A 195 2.38 -1.92 -11.61
C LYS A 195 3.60 -1.04 -11.81
N ASN A 196 4.56 -1.54 -12.56
CA ASN A 196 5.70 -0.71 -12.98
C ASN A 196 5.23 0.33 -13.99
N HIS A 197 5.79 1.52 -13.88
CA HIS A 197 5.54 2.65 -14.76
C HIS A 197 6.90 3.20 -15.21
N GLY A 198 7.43 2.63 -16.29
CA GLY A 198 8.83 2.80 -16.65
C GLY A 198 9.77 2.05 -15.70
N GLU A 199 11.06 2.39 -15.73
CA GLU A 199 12.09 1.69 -14.95
C GLU A 199 12.10 2.11 -13.47
N LYS A 200 11.93 3.41 -13.23
CA LYS A 200 12.10 4.03 -11.91
C LYS A 200 10.81 4.40 -11.20
N ALA A 201 9.64 4.11 -11.76
CA ALA A 201 8.39 4.37 -11.08
C ALA A 201 7.49 3.13 -10.98
N ALA A 202 6.64 3.14 -9.96
CA ALA A 202 5.56 2.18 -9.79
C ALA A 202 4.29 2.86 -9.29
N LEU A 203 3.15 2.28 -9.67
CA LEU A 203 1.82 2.71 -9.33
C LEU A 203 1.17 1.65 -8.45
N ILE A 204 0.62 2.05 -7.31
CA ILE A 204 -0.13 1.18 -6.41
C ILE A 204 -1.61 1.58 -6.42
N GLY A 205 -2.48 0.61 -6.65
CA GLY A 205 -3.90 0.74 -6.35
C GLY A 205 -4.29 -0.24 -5.26
N ALA A 206 -4.88 0.27 -4.18
CA ALA A 206 -5.38 -0.53 -3.07
C ALA A 206 -6.86 -0.23 -2.79
N MET A 207 -7.58 -1.24 -2.34
CA MET A 207 -8.98 -1.19 -1.95
C MET A 207 -9.13 -1.75 -0.54
N PHE A 208 -9.87 -1.03 0.30
CA PHE A 208 -10.29 -1.48 1.63
C PHE A 208 -11.81 -1.61 1.65
N ASP A 209 -12.29 -2.77 2.09
CA ASP A 209 -13.70 -3.15 2.02
C ASP A 209 -14.12 -3.99 3.22
N ARG A 210 -15.43 -4.07 3.45
CA ARG A 210 -16.02 -4.92 4.47
C ARG A 210 -17.24 -5.62 3.88
N PHE A 211 -17.19 -6.94 3.81
CA PHE A 211 -18.36 -7.75 3.51
C PHE A 211 -19.20 -7.89 4.78
N GLN A 212 -20.47 -7.50 4.69
CA GLN A 212 -21.50 -7.86 5.65
C GLN A 212 -22.31 -8.97 5.00
N GLU A 213 -22.36 -10.14 5.64
CA GLU A 213 -23.44 -11.11 5.38
C GLU A 213 -24.77 -10.60 5.92
#